data_AF-A0A957PEH2-F1
#
_entry.id   AF-A0A957PEH2-F1
#
_cell.length_a   1.000
_cell.length_b   1.000
_cell.length_c   1.000
_cell.angle_alpha   90.00
_cell.angle_beta   90.00
_cell.angle_gamma   90.00
#
_symmetry.space_group_name_H-M   'P 1'
#
loop_
_entity.id
_entity.type
_entity.pdbx_description
1 polymer ?
#
loop_
_entity_poly.entity_id
_entity_poly.type
_entity_poly.pdbx_seq_one_letter_code
_entity_poly.pdbx_strand_id
1 'polypeptide(L)'
;MFVGLFIAATTTWTVHQHLSWRLSDLLLQGFGYATPDERVVIVGIDDEALSDNNGFGKRLTEWDRTIYAQLIQHLQKAGARVIIFDILFAGQNDQGDENLAAALH
;
A
#
# COMPACT_ATOMS: atom_id res chain seq x y z
N MET A 1 10.10 -23.57 -36.14
CA MET A 1 8.66 -23.68 -35.80
C MET A 1 8.35 -23.53 -34.30
N PHE A 2 9.31 -23.14 -33.44
CA PHE A 2 9.06 -22.93 -32.01
C PHE A 2 9.09 -21.44 -31.58
N VAL A 3 9.70 -20.55 -32.38
CA VAL A 3 9.79 -19.11 -32.07
C VAL A 3 8.46 -18.37 -32.30
N GLY A 4 7.66 -18.77 -33.30
CA GLY A 4 6.36 -18.15 -33.59
C GLY A 4 5.27 -18.45 -32.56
N LEU A 5 5.33 -19.61 -31.90
CA LEU A 5 4.37 -20.02 -30.87
C LEU A 5 4.53 -19.19 -29.58
N PHE A 6 5.76 -18.76 -29.28
CA PHE A 6 6.07 -17.95 -28.09
C PHE A 6 5.55 -16.51 -28.22
N ILE A 7 5.61 -15.91 -29.41
CA ILE A 7 5.10 -14.55 -29.67
C ILE A 7 3.55 -14.53 -29.71
N ALA A 8 2.92 -15.60 -30.19
CA ALA A 8 1.46 -15.75 -30.13
C ALA A 8 0.95 -15.95 -28.69
N ALA A 9 1.73 -16.65 -27.84
CA ALA A 9 1.39 -16.85 -26.44
C ALA A 9 1.50 -15.55 -25.61
N THR A 10 2.50 -14.70 -25.85
CA THR A 10 2.63 -13.43 -25.13
C THR A 10 1.59 -12.39 -25.55
N THR A 11 1.17 -12.38 -26.81
CA THR A 11 0.14 -11.46 -27.34
C THR A 11 -1.28 -11.85 -26.90
N THR A 12 -1.60 -13.14 -26.86
CA THR A 12 -2.87 -13.62 -26.29
C THR A 12 -2.95 -13.38 -24.78
N TRP A 13 -1.82 -13.50 -24.06
CA TRP A 13 -1.73 -13.16 -22.63
C TRP A 13 -1.95 -11.66 -22.37
N THR A 14 -1.37 -10.76 -23.15
CA THR A 14 -1.56 -9.30 -22.97
C THR A 14 -2.98 -8.86 -23.30
N VAL A 15 -3.57 -9.35 -24.39
CA VAL A 15 -4.94 -9.00 -24.78
C VAL A 15 -5.96 -9.46 -23.73
N HIS A 16 -5.76 -10.63 -23.13
CA HIS A 16 -6.61 -11.10 -22.03
C HIS A 16 -6.55 -10.17 -20.80
N GLN A 17 -5.35 -9.72 -20.42
CA GLN A 17 -5.15 -8.81 -19.28
C GLN A 17 -5.78 -7.43 -19.52
N HIS A 18 -5.67 -6.90 -20.75
CA HIS A 18 -6.28 -5.61 -21.07
C HIS A 18 -7.81 -5.67 -21.10
N LEU A 19 -8.38 -6.79 -21.56
CA LEU A 19 -9.83 -6.96 -21.56
C LEU A 19 -10.39 -7.13 -20.15
N SER A 20 -9.71 -7.90 -19.30
CA SER A 20 -10.13 -8.10 -17.91
C SER A 20 -10.11 -6.79 -17.11
N TRP A 21 -9.08 -5.94 -17.30
CA TRP A 21 -9.01 -4.63 -16.66
C TRP A 21 -10.14 -3.70 -17.12
N ARG A 22 -10.40 -3.61 -18.44
CA ARG A 22 -11.51 -2.78 -18.95
C ARG A 22 -12.87 -3.24 -18.46
N LEU A 23 -13.11 -4.55 -18.38
CA LEU A 23 -14.35 -5.09 -17.86
C LEU A 23 -14.50 -4.82 -16.35
N SER A 24 -13.40 -4.92 -15.60
CA SER A 24 -13.38 -4.60 -14.17
C SER A 24 -13.67 -3.12 -13.94
N ASP A 25 -13.05 -2.22 -14.72
CA ASP A 25 -13.31 -0.79 -14.67
C ASP A 25 -14.77 -0.46 -14.98
N LEU A 26 -15.36 -1.10 -15.99
CA LEU A 26 -16.77 -0.92 -16.34
C LEU A 26 -17.71 -1.42 -15.23
N LEU A 27 -17.41 -2.56 -14.62
CA LEU A 27 -18.18 -3.08 -13.49
C LEU A 27 -18.09 -2.12 -12.30
N LEU A 28 -16.87 -1.67 -11.95
CA LEU A 28 -16.63 -0.74 -10.83
C LEU A 28 -17.29 0.62 -11.04
N GLN A 29 -17.27 1.17 -12.27
CA GLN A 29 -18.02 2.38 -12.61
C GLN A 29 -19.53 2.18 -12.45
N GLY A 30 -20.04 0.99 -12.77
CA GLY A 30 -21.44 0.62 -12.61
C GLY A 30 -21.92 0.49 -11.15
N PHE A 31 -21.01 0.21 -10.21
CA PHE A 31 -21.33 0.16 -8.78
C PHE A 31 -21.57 1.54 -8.14
N GLY A 32 -21.29 2.63 -8.88
CA GLY A 32 -21.49 3.99 -8.44
C GLY A 32 -20.39 4.45 -7.48
N TYR A 33 -19.82 5.62 -7.75
CA TYR A 33 -18.92 6.26 -6.81
C TYR A 33 -19.76 6.84 -5.66
N ALA A 34 -19.65 6.26 -4.47
CA ALA A 34 -20.14 6.92 -3.27
C ALA A 34 -19.37 8.22 -3.08
N THR A 35 -20.05 9.30 -2.68
CA THR A 35 -19.37 10.53 -2.28
C THR A 35 -18.44 10.20 -1.10
N PRO A 36 -17.13 10.39 -1.23
CA PRO A 36 -16.20 10.12 -0.14
C PRO A 36 -16.54 11.01 1.06
N ASP A 37 -16.42 10.47 2.26
CA ASP A 37 -16.53 11.26 3.48
C ASP A 37 -15.29 12.16 3.59
N GLU A 38 -15.48 13.48 3.64
CA GLU A 38 -14.39 14.47 3.71
C GLU A 38 -13.48 14.31 4.94
N ARG A 39 -13.94 13.55 5.95
CA ARG A 39 -13.18 13.27 7.17
C ARG A 39 -12.20 12.10 7.01
N VAL A 40 -12.28 11.36 5.91
CA VAL A 40 -11.44 10.19 5.63
C VAL A 40 -10.33 10.59 4.68
N VAL A 41 -9.09 10.43 5.14
CA VAL A 41 -7.88 10.68 4.34
C VAL A 41 -7.15 9.37 4.11
N ILE A 42 -6.84 9.06 2.86
CA ILE A 42 -6.00 7.93 2.49
C ILE A 42 -4.58 8.44 2.29
N VAL A 43 -3.64 7.94 3.09
CA VAL A 43 -2.22 8.20 2.91
C VAL A 43 -1.63 6.99 2.18
N GLY A 44 -1.38 7.16 0.88
CA GLY A 44 -0.75 6.14 0.05
C GLY A 44 0.76 6.08 0.30
N ILE A 45 1.31 4.88 0.34
CA ILE A 45 2.75 4.64 0.31
C ILE A 45 3.12 4.33 -1.15
N ASP A 46 3.99 5.15 -1.73
CA ASP A 46 4.38 5.06 -3.14
C ASP A 46 5.75 4.36 -3.32
N ASP A 47 6.15 4.22 -4.58
CA ASP A 47 7.42 3.56 -4.94
C ASP A 47 8.64 4.28 -4.38
N GLU A 48 8.58 5.61 -4.22
CA GLU A 48 9.67 6.41 -3.64
C GLU A 48 9.81 6.11 -2.14
N ALA A 49 8.69 6.00 -1.43
CA ALA A 49 8.66 5.57 -0.03
C ALA A 49 9.13 4.12 0.16
N LEU A 50 9.02 3.26 -0.86
CA LEU A 50 9.55 1.88 -0.84
C LEU A 50 10.94 1.76 -1.47
N SER A 51 11.60 2.88 -1.78
CA SER A 51 12.95 2.87 -2.35
C SER A 51 14.02 2.61 -1.27
N ASP A 52 15.17 2.10 -1.66
CA ASP A 52 16.32 1.97 -0.75
C ASP A 52 16.91 3.33 -0.34
N ASN A 53 16.53 4.41 -1.03
CA ASN A 53 17.14 5.73 -0.86
C ASN A 53 16.78 6.39 0.48
N ASN A 54 15.65 6.01 1.07
CA ASN A 54 15.18 6.54 2.36
C ASN A 54 15.71 5.75 3.57
N GLY A 55 16.35 4.59 3.35
CA GLY A 55 16.90 3.76 4.42
C GLY A 55 15.89 2.96 5.24
N PHE A 56 14.61 2.91 4.82
CA PHE A 56 13.55 2.17 5.52
C PHE A 56 13.42 0.71 5.06
N GLY A 57 13.86 0.42 3.82
CA GLY A 57 13.74 -0.89 3.18
C GLY A 57 12.59 -0.96 2.19
N LYS A 58 12.60 -2.01 1.36
CA LYS A 58 11.67 -2.16 0.22
C LYS A 58 10.30 -2.67 0.61
N ARG A 59 10.18 -3.20 1.82
CA ARG A 59 8.94 -3.80 2.31
C ARG A 59 8.56 -3.14 3.62
N LEU A 60 7.26 -2.88 3.79
CA LEU A 60 6.71 -2.33 5.03
C LEU A 60 7.09 -3.16 6.28
N THR A 61 7.27 -4.47 6.12
CA THR A 61 7.70 -5.37 7.20
C THR A 61 9.12 -5.12 7.69
N GLU A 62 9.97 -4.52 6.85
CA GLU A 62 11.39 -4.22 7.12
C GLU A 62 11.56 -2.89 7.84
N TRP A 63 10.55 -2.01 7.76
CA TRP A 63 10.60 -0.69 8.37
C TRP A 63 10.71 -0.80 9.89
N ASP A 64 11.57 0.04 10.46
CA ASP A 64 11.71 0.15 11.91
C ASP A 64 10.41 0.66 12.54
N ARG A 65 10.01 0.09 13.69
CA ARG A 65 8.73 0.44 14.33
C ARG A 65 8.68 1.87 14.83
N THR A 66 9.83 2.51 15.03
CA THR A 66 9.94 3.93 15.32
C THR A 66 9.36 4.80 14.20
N ILE A 67 9.42 4.38 12.93
CA ILE A 67 8.85 5.12 11.80
C ILE A 67 7.32 5.20 11.96
N TYR A 68 6.69 4.07 12.28
CA TYR A 68 5.24 4.02 12.53
C TYR A 68 4.85 4.81 13.77
N ALA A 69 5.67 4.79 14.83
CA ALA A 69 5.47 5.62 16.02
C ALA A 69 5.47 7.12 15.67
N GLN A 70 6.43 7.57 14.85
CA GLN A 70 6.50 8.95 14.38
C GLN A 70 5.29 9.32 13.50
N LEU A 71 4.86 8.40 12.63
CA LEU A 71 3.65 8.60 11.81
C LEU A 71 2.41 8.82 12.68
N ILE A 72 2.21 8.00 13.71
CA ILE A 72 1.09 8.15 14.64
C ILE A 72 1.13 9.53 15.31
N GLN A 73 2.29 9.95 15.81
CA GLN A 73 2.44 11.27 16.43
C GLN A 73 2.12 12.42 15.46
N HIS A 74 2.52 12.32 14.20
CA HIS A 74 2.18 13.32 13.19
C HIS A 74 0.68 13.35 12.90
N LEU A 75 0.04 12.19 12.75
CA LEU A 75 -1.40 12.09 12.49
C LEU A 75 -2.24 12.59 13.68
N GLN A 76 -1.84 12.26 14.91
CA GLN A 76 -2.47 12.79 16.12
C GLN A 76 -2.35 14.32 16.19
N LYS A 77 -1.17 14.88 15.94
CA LYS A 77 -0.97 16.35 15.87
C LYS A 77 -1.81 17.00 14.77
N ALA A 78 -2.04 16.30 13.66
CA ALA A 78 -2.93 16.74 12.59
C ALA A 78 -4.43 16.60 12.92
N GLY A 79 -4.79 16.03 14.09
CA GLY A 79 -6.17 15.90 14.55
C GLY A 79 -6.86 14.60 14.15
N ALA A 80 -6.11 13.58 13.72
CA ALA A 80 -6.66 12.26 13.45
C ALA A 80 -7.29 11.67 14.73
N ARG A 81 -8.58 11.31 14.66
CA ARG A 81 -9.32 10.71 15.77
C ARG A 81 -9.18 9.19 15.84
N VAL A 82 -8.95 8.56 14.69
CA VAL A 82 -8.82 7.11 14.53
C VAL A 82 -7.72 6.87 13.51
N ILE A 83 -6.80 5.95 13.80
CA ILE A 83 -5.72 5.52 12.92
C ILE A 83 -5.83 4.00 12.78
N ILE A 84 -5.84 3.49 11.55
CA ILE A 84 -5.95 2.06 11.25
C ILE A 84 -4.74 1.67 10.42
N PHE A 85 -4.06 0.60 10.82
CA PHE A 85 -3.00 -0.03 10.04
C PHE A 85 -3.49 -1.36 9.48
N ASP A 86 -3.47 -1.49 8.15
CA ASP A 86 -3.60 -2.77 7.45
C ASP A 86 -2.20 -3.23 7.01
N ILE A 87 -1.36 -3.51 8.01
CA ILE A 87 0.05 -3.87 7.83
C ILE A 87 0.37 -5.03 8.76
N LEU A 88 1.12 -6.01 8.25
CA LEU A 88 1.70 -7.06 9.07
C LEU A 88 3.00 -6.55 9.72
N PHE A 89 3.02 -6.40 11.04
CA PHE A 89 4.27 -6.21 11.77
C PHE A 89 4.94 -7.57 12.02
N ALA A 90 6.09 -7.83 11.38
CA ALA A 90 6.77 -9.13 11.40
C ALA A 90 8.25 -9.00 11.77
N GLY A 91 8.78 -10.01 12.47
CA GLY A 91 10.16 -10.02 12.96
C GLY A 91 10.32 -9.28 14.30
N GLN A 92 11.48 -9.48 14.94
CA GLN A 92 11.81 -8.89 16.23
C GLN A 92 12.30 -7.44 16.04
N ASN A 93 11.73 -6.50 16.80
CA ASN A 93 12.18 -5.11 16.83
C ASN A 93 11.90 -4.50 18.22
N ASP A 94 12.58 -5.02 19.25
CA ASP A 94 12.25 -4.72 20.65
C ASP A 94 12.17 -3.22 20.94
N GLN A 95 13.17 -2.43 20.53
CA GLN A 95 13.18 -0.99 20.78
C GLN A 95 12.10 -0.23 19.98
N GLY A 96 11.89 -0.60 18.72
CA GLY A 96 10.87 0.02 17.90
C GLY A 96 9.46 -0.35 18.37
N ASP A 97 9.26 -1.57 18.83
CA ASP A 97 7.98 -2.05 19.38
C ASP A 97 7.63 -1.28 20.66
N GLU A 98 8.61 -0.99 21.53
CA GLU A 98 8.44 -0.09 22.67
C GLU A 98 8.05 1.34 22.24
N ASN A 99 8.73 1.89 21.23
CA ASN A 99 8.43 3.22 20.70
C ASN A 99 7.02 3.30 20.11
N LEU A 100 6.61 2.26 19.38
CA LEU A 100 5.28 2.15 18.79
C LEU A 100 4.21 2.03 19.88
N ALA A 101 4.42 1.20 20.89
CA ALA A 101 3.53 1.09 22.04
C ALA A 101 3.36 2.43 22.76
N ALA A 102 4.45 3.17 22.98
CA ALA A 102 4.41 4.48 23.62
C ALA A 102 3.61 5.52 22.82
N ALA A 103 3.59 5.44 21.49
CA ALA A 103 2.84 6.37 20.63
C ALA A 103 1.32 6.09 20.60
N LEU A 104 0.88 4.92 21.06
CA LEU A 104 -0.55 4.55 21.10
C LEU A 104 -1.29 5.13 22.32
N HIS A 105 -0.56 5.68 23.30
CA HIS A 105 -1.08 6.29 24.52
C HIS A 105 -1.20 7.81 24.40
#